data_AF-A0A2G9XLE4-F1
#
_entry.id   AF-A0A2G9XLE4-F1
#
_cell.length_a   1.000
_cell.length_b   1.000
_cell.length_c   1.000
_cell.angle_alpha   90.00
_cell.angle_beta   90.00
_cell.angle_gamma   90.00
#
_symmetry.space_group_name_H-M   'P 1'
#
loop_
_entity.id
_entity.type
_entity.pdbx_description
1 polymer ?
#
loop_
_entity_poly.entity_id
_entity_poly.type
_entity_poly.pdbx_seq_one_letter_code
_entity_poly.pdbx_strand_id
1 'polypeptide(L)'
;LDVKEIVIAIPSATSKEIREIMAYVRKANIQDVKVLPGISDLMNGNVTLKDVRDISIEDLLGREPVEIDMRQVSSYIRHKTVLVTGAGGSIGSELCRQIARFNPAKLIMLDMGETELFNINRGIKEGHPGITMLAVVGDIRDEEKIKSVFNEDSVDIVFHAAAYKHVSLMEANPREAVLNNIYGTMVVAKIASEFKVKRFINISTDKAVNPTSVMGATKRVAENVVSGLTNHETLYISVRFGNVLGSRGSVIPIFQEQIRKGGPLTITDQEMRRYFMTIPEAVQLVMQAGAMGNGNDVFVLDMGESISIYQIAEELIRLSGLEPDRDIPIVISGRMPGEKLFEELLTAEEGTSATRHEKIFSAKKSQEID
;
A
#
# COMPACT_ATOMS: atom_id res chain seq x y z
N LEU A 1 26.44 19.44 28.57
CA LEU A 1 25.38 18.62 29.19
C LEU A 1 25.70 17.17 28.86
N ASP A 2 25.65 16.27 29.83
CA ASP A 2 25.78 14.81 29.60
C ASP A 2 24.39 14.27 29.26
N VAL A 3 23.95 14.47 28.01
CA VAL A 3 22.61 14.07 27.55
C VAL A 3 22.69 12.65 27.03
N LYS A 4 21.93 11.74 27.66
CA LYS A 4 21.93 10.31 27.32
C LYS A 4 20.83 9.90 26.35
N GLU A 5 19.70 10.60 26.39
CA GLU A 5 18.50 10.28 25.61
C GLU A 5 17.78 11.57 25.21
N ILE A 6 17.23 11.60 24.00
CA ILE A 6 16.32 12.65 23.52
C ILE A 6 14.99 12.02 23.16
N VAL A 7 13.89 12.63 23.62
CA VAL A 7 12.54 12.26 23.22
C VAL A 7 11.93 13.40 22.41
N ILE A 8 11.64 13.16 21.13
CA ILE A 8 10.91 14.07 20.26
C ILE A 8 9.41 13.91 20.57
N ALA A 9 8.91 14.74 21.49
CA ALA A 9 7.52 14.75 21.91
C ALA A 9 6.71 15.82 21.14
N ILE A 10 6.79 15.79 19.80
CA ILE A 10 6.05 16.70 18.92
C ILE A 10 5.19 15.85 17.97
N PRO A 11 4.01 15.34 18.40
CA PRO A 11 3.17 14.45 17.61
C PRO A 11 2.63 15.05 16.30
N SER A 12 2.72 16.38 16.16
CA SER A 12 2.35 17.12 14.96
C SER A 12 3.55 17.44 14.05
N ALA A 13 4.76 17.02 14.41
CA ALA A 13 5.94 17.31 13.61
C ALA A 13 5.86 16.58 12.27
N THR A 14 6.14 17.32 11.21
CA THR A 14 6.31 16.78 9.87
C THR A 14 7.62 15.99 9.79
N SER A 15 7.71 15.06 8.85
CA SER A 15 8.97 14.34 8.60
C SER A 15 10.13 15.28 8.23
N LYS A 16 9.84 16.46 7.66
CA LYS A 16 10.86 17.48 7.41
C LYS A 16 11.44 18.04 8.71
N GLU A 17 10.59 18.41 9.65
CA GLU A 17 11.01 18.90 10.97
C GLU A 17 11.77 17.83 11.75
N ILE A 18 11.30 16.58 11.72
CA ILE A 18 12.02 15.46 12.36
C ILE A 18 13.42 15.27 11.75
N ARG A 19 13.56 15.34 10.42
CA ARG A 19 14.89 15.29 9.76
C ARG A 19 15.80 16.45 10.19
N GLU A 20 15.25 17.67 10.29
CA GLU A 20 16.00 18.84 10.76
C GLU A 20 16.46 18.67 12.21
N ILE A 21 15.58 18.21 13.10
CA ILE A 21 15.91 17.88 14.49
C ILE A 21 17.03 16.84 14.52
N MET A 22 16.89 15.74 13.76
CA MET A 22 17.89 14.69 13.71
C MET A 22 19.25 15.16 13.20
N ALA A 23 19.30 16.14 12.29
CA ALA A 23 20.55 16.74 11.85
C ALA A 23 21.30 17.46 13.00
N TYR A 24 20.58 18.10 13.92
CA TYR A 24 21.18 18.71 15.12
C TYR A 24 21.58 17.65 16.16
N VAL A 25 20.72 16.65 16.39
CA VAL A 25 20.98 15.57 17.35
C VAL A 25 22.23 14.78 16.96
N ARG A 26 22.41 14.50 15.67
CA ARG A 26 23.62 13.85 15.12
C ARG A 26 24.89 14.68 15.38
N LYS A 27 24.84 16.01 15.19
CA LYS A 27 25.99 16.90 15.49
C LYS A 27 26.36 16.91 16.97
N ALA A 28 25.41 16.60 17.86
CA ALA A 28 25.64 16.50 19.29
C ALA A 28 26.15 15.13 19.75
N ASN A 29 26.36 14.15 18.84
CA ASN A 29 26.77 12.77 19.14
C ASN A 29 25.84 12.05 20.13
N ILE A 30 24.54 12.33 20.09
CA ILE A 30 23.53 11.63 20.89
C ILE A 30 22.94 10.50 20.05
N GLN A 31 23.01 9.26 20.56
CA GLN A 31 22.60 8.07 19.82
C GLN A 31 21.18 7.60 20.16
N ASP A 32 20.76 7.74 21.42
CA ASP A 32 19.43 7.29 21.85
C ASP A 32 18.40 8.41 21.60
N VAL A 33 17.65 8.25 20.52
CA VAL A 33 16.61 9.19 20.12
C VAL A 33 15.30 8.45 19.91
N LYS A 34 14.30 8.86 20.67
CA LYS A 34 12.96 8.32 20.62
C LYS A 34 11.97 9.36 20.17
N VAL A 35 10.85 8.90 19.65
CA VAL A 35 9.77 9.75 19.16
C VAL A 35 8.45 9.27 19.73
N LEU A 36 7.57 10.24 19.99
CA LEU A 36 6.20 9.96 20.35
C LEU A 36 5.36 9.84 19.07
N PRO A 37 4.52 8.82 18.90
CA PRO A 37 3.77 8.59 17.67
C PRO A 37 2.89 9.78 17.29
N GLY A 38 2.55 9.87 16.00
CA GLY A 38 1.66 10.92 15.50
C GLY A 38 0.26 10.82 16.10
N ILE A 39 -0.48 11.93 16.07
CA ILE A 39 -1.86 12.01 16.64
C ILE A 39 -2.78 10.91 16.07
N SER A 40 -2.62 10.57 14.80
CA SER A 40 -3.37 9.52 14.10
C SER A 40 -3.11 8.11 14.64
N ASP A 41 -1.92 7.85 15.16
CA ASP A 41 -1.56 6.58 15.79
C ASP A 41 -2.04 6.53 17.25
N LEU A 42 -2.25 7.69 17.88
CA LEU A 42 -2.67 7.87 19.27
C LEU A 42 -4.20 7.82 19.48
N MET A 43 -4.99 7.40 18.48
CA MET A 43 -6.46 7.42 18.48
C MET A 43 -7.15 6.64 19.62
N ASN A 44 -6.41 5.95 20.48
CA ASN A 44 -6.92 5.25 21.67
C ASN A 44 -6.98 6.11 22.94
N GLY A 45 -6.71 7.41 22.85
CA GLY A 45 -7.06 8.40 23.88
C GLY A 45 -6.23 8.38 25.16
N ASN A 46 -5.27 7.47 25.30
CA ASN A 46 -4.31 7.45 26.41
C ASN A 46 -2.89 7.23 25.87
N VAL A 47 -2.11 8.31 25.80
CA VAL A 47 -0.66 8.22 25.54
C VAL A 47 0.01 7.68 26.79
N THR A 48 0.70 6.56 26.65
CA THR A 48 1.47 5.91 27.72
C THR A 48 2.97 5.94 27.39
N LEU A 49 3.82 5.72 28.39
CA LEU A 49 5.26 5.56 28.18
C LEU A 49 5.62 4.40 27.23
N LYS A 50 4.69 3.46 26.99
CA LYS A 50 4.88 2.36 26.04
C LYS A 50 4.79 2.80 24.58
N ASP A 51 4.22 3.97 24.32
CA ASP A 51 4.06 4.49 22.96
C ASP A 51 5.34 5.18 22.48
N VAL A 52 6.25 5.54 23.39
CA VAL A 52 7.57 6.08 23.05
C VAL A 52 8.40 4.98 22.41
N ARG A 53 8.84 5.20 21.17
CA ARG A 53 9.59 4.22 20.37
C ARG A 53 10.81 4.85 19.71
N ASP A 54 11.71 4.01 19.24
CA ASP A 54 12.84 4.47 18.41
C ASP A 54 12.34 5.12 17.13
N ILE A 55 13.12 6.06 16.61
CA ILE A 55 12.86 6.70 15.32
C ILE A 55 12.94 5.65 14.22
N SER A 56 11.92 5.62 13.39
CA SER A 56 11.85 4.75 12.23
C SER A 56 12.08 5.53 10.94
N ILE A 57 12.28 4.81 9.84
CA ILE A 57 12.46 5.43 8.53
C ILE A 57 11.17 6.14 8.08
N GLU A 58 10.02 5.66 8.52
CA GLU A 58 8.71 6.29 8.30
C GLU A 58 8.62 7.67 8.97
N ASP A 59 9.25 7.90 10.12
CA ASP A 59 9.24 9.23 10.74
C ASP A 59 10.06 10.23 9.91
N LEU A 60 11.15 9.75 9.29
CA LEU A 60 12.05 10.57 8.49
C LEU A 60 11.56 10.78 7.06
N LEU A 61 10.81 9.85 6.49
CA LEU A 61 10.44 9.84 5.07
C LEU A 61 8.94 9.81 4.82
N GLY A 62 8.17 9.68 5.90
CA GLY A 62 6.73 9.76 5.89
C GLY A 62 6.24 11.12 5.45
N ARG A 63 4.92 11.20 5.36
CA ARG A 63 4.22 12.37 4.86
C ARG A 63 3.31 12.87 5.95
N GLU A 64 2.75 14.05 5.72
CA GLU A 64 1.74 14.55 6.64
C GLU A 64 0.55 13.58 6.65
N PRO A 65 0.04 13.22 7.85
CA PRO A 65 -1.09 12.33 7.98
C PRO A 65 -2.28 12.84 7.15
N VAL A 66 -2.98 11.91 6.51
CA VAL A 66 -4.13 12.23 5.69
C VAL A 66 -5.38 12.32 6.55
N GLU A 67 -6.13 13.42 6.44
CA GLU A 67 -7.47 13.50 7.01
C GLU A 67 -8.43 12.62 6.21
N ILE A 68 -9.22 11.79 6.90
CA ILE A 68 -10.15 10.84 6.28
C ILE A 68 -11.56 11.15 6.76
N ASP A 69 -12.53 11.11 5.85
CA ASP A 69 -13.94 11.15 6.23
C ASP A 69 -14.38 9.79 6.78
N MET A 70 -14.07 9.57 8.06
CA MET A 70 -14.41 8.35 8.78
C MET A 70 -15.91 8.04 8.76
N ARG A 71 -16.78 9.06 8.65
CA ARG A 71 -18.23 8.86 8.57
C ARG A 71 -18.61 8.28 7.22
N GLN A 72 -18.05 8.82 6.14
CA GLN A 72 -18.29 8.29 4.79
C GLN A 72 -17.81 6.84 4.69
N VAL A 73 -16.58 6.55 5.14
CA VAL A 73 -16.01 5.20 5.11
C VAL A 73 -16.84 4.23 5.95
N SER A 74 -17.19 4.63 7.18
CA SER A 74 -18.03 3.81 8.05
C SER A 74 -19.40 3.53 7.43
N SER A 75 -20.03 4.52 6.78
CA SER A 75 -21.37 4.39 6.22
C SER A 75 -21.51 3.28 5.19
N TYR A 76 -20.46 3.01 4.41
CA TYR A 76 -20.51 2.00 3.36
C TYR A 76 -19.94 0.64 3.77
N ILE A 77 -19.07 0.57 4.79
CA ILE A 77 -18.49 -0.70 5.28
C ILE A 77 -19.31 -1.32 6.41
N ARG A 78 -19.90 -0.51 7.29
CA ARG A 78 -20.60 -0.99 8.47
C ARG A 78 -21.76 -1.91 8.10
N HIS A 79 -21.87 -3.04 8.78
CA HIS A 79 -22.88 -4.08 8.55
C HIS A 79 -22.87 -4.69 7.14
N LYS A 80 -21.77 -4.55 6.39
CA LYS A 80 -21.61 -5.17 5.06
C LYS A 80 -20.81 -6.45 5.12
N THR A 81 -21.01 -7.31 4.14
CA THR A 81 -20.12 -8.43 3.85
C THR A 81 -19.02 -7.94 2.91
N VAL A 82 -17.78 -7.94 3.40
CA VAL A 82 -16.62 -7.42 2.67
C VAL A 82 -15.66 -8.56 2.35
N LEU A 83 -15.33 -8.73 1.07
CA LEU A 83 -14.30 -9.66 0.60
C LEU A 83 -13.00 -8.91 0.30
N VAL A 84 -11.89 -9.38 0.87
CA VAL A 84 -10.54 -8.92 0.55
C VAL A 84 -9.77 -10.07 -0.09
N THR A 85 -9.39 -9.96 -1.36
CA THR A 85 -8.48 -10.92 -2.00
C THR A 85 -7.03 -10.47 -1.81
N GLY A 86 -6.09 -11.39 -1.63
CA GLY A 86 -4.71 -11.04 -1.27
C GLY A 86 -4.63 -10.57 0.18
N ALA A 87 -5.55 -11.05 1.03
CA ALA A 87 -5.71 -10.64 2.43
C ALA A 87 -4.47 -10.91 3.29
N GLY A 88 -3.68 -11.90 2.91
CA GLY A 88 -2.39 -12.21 3.51
C GLY A 88 -1.29 -11.26 3.06
N GLY A 89 -1.46 -10.44 2.02
CA GLY A 89 -0.47 -9.49 1.48
C GLY A 89 -0.28 -8.20 2.28
N SER A 90 0.69 -7.34 1.92
CA SER A 90 0.99 -6.11 2.69
C SER A 90 -0.19 -5.14 2.73
N ILE A 91 -0.78 -4.83 1.57
CA ILE A 91 -1.97 -3.97 1.46
C ILE A 91 -3.22 -4.70 1.94
N GLY A 92 -3.43 -5.94 1.51
CA GLY A 92 -4.62 -6.72 1.88
C GLY A 92 -4.76 -6.97 3.39
N SER A 93 -3.65 -7.25 4.08
CA SER A 93 -3.70 -7.45 5.54
C SER A 93 -4.06 -6.15 6.27
N GLU A 94 -3.54 -5.01 5.82
CA GLU A 94 -3.91 -3.73 6.42
C GLU A 94 -5.35 -3.32 6.10
N LEU A 95 -5.84 -3.59 4.88
CA LEU A 95 -7.27 -3.48 4.55
C LEU A 95 -8.10 -4.27 5.54
N CYS A 96 -7.77 -5.54 5.79
CA CYS A 96 -8.51 -6.37 6.74
C CYS A 96 -8.54 -5.76 8.16
N ARG A 97 -7.39 -5.28 8.67
CA ARG A 97 -7.32 -4.65 10.00
C ARG A 97 -8.19 -3.40 10.09
N GLN A 98 -8.13 -2.52 9.09
CA GLN A 98 -8.87 -1.28 9.14
C GLN A 98 -10.36 -1.47 8.89
N ILE A 99 -10.74 -2.34 7.94
CA ILE A 99 -12.13 -2.71 7.67
C ILE A 99 -12.79 -3.25 8.95
N ALA A 100 -12.10 -4.10 9.71
CA ALA A 100 -12.62 -4.64 10.97
C ALA A 100 -13.02 -3.54 11.98
N ARG A 101 -12.32 -2.40 12.01
CA ARG A 101 -12.64 -1.28 12.92
C ARG A 101 -13.99 -0.62 12.61
N PHE A 102 -14.50 -0.77 11.40
CA PHE A 102 -15.78 -0.20 10.96
C PHE A 102 -16.98 -1.12 11.23
N ASN A 103 -16.79 -2.26 11.91
CA ASN A 103 -17.83 -3.24 12.24
C ASN A 103 -18.64 -3.72 11.00
N PRO A 104 -17.99 -4.35 10.01
CA PRO A 104 -18.68 -5.07 8.96
C PRO A 104 -19.50 -6.23 9.55
N ALA A 105 -20.54 -6.68 8.84
CA ALA A 105 -21.30 -7.87 9.24
C ALA A 105 -20.45 -9.14 9.09
N LYS A 106 -19.67 -9.21 8.00
CA LYS A 106 -18.75 -10.30 7.73
C LYS A 106 -17.51 -9.79 6.99
N LEU A 107 -16.34 -10.27 7.40
CA LEU A 107 -15.06 -10.04 6.70
C LEU A 107 -14.55 -11.36 6.14
N ILE A 108 -14.54 -11.48 4.81
CA ILE A 108 -14.01 -12.64 4.09
C ILE A 108 -12.60 -12.29 3.63
N MET A 109 -11.63 -13.09 4.04
CA MET A 109 -10.22 -12.94 3.74
C MET A 109 -9.80 -14.08 2.82
N LEU A 110 -9.48 -13.78 1.57
CA LEU A 110 -9.06 -14.76 0.59
C LEU A 110 -7.58 -14.57 0.24
N ASP A 111 -6.78 -15.62 0.36
CA ASP A 111 -5.39 -15.62 -0.07
C ASP A 111 -4.93 -17.05 -0.43
N MET A 112 -3.86 -17.15 -1.22
CA MET A 112 -3.19 -18.43 -1.50
C MET A 112 -2.18 -18.77 -0.39
N GLY A 113 -1.60 -17.74 0.24
CA GLY A 113 -0.66 -17.87 1.36
C GLY A 113 -1.39 -18.25 2.65
N GLU A 114 -1.43 -19.55 2.95
CA GLU A 114 -2.11 -20.11 4.13
C GLU A 114 -1.58 -19.51 5.44
N THR A 115 -0.26 -19.39 5.60
CA THR A 115 0.36 -18.94 6.86
C THR A 115 0.07 -17.47 7.14
N GLU A 116 0.20 -16.62 6.13
CA GLU A 116 -0.10 -15.19 6.21
C GLU A 116 -1.59 -14.96 6.52
N LEU A 117 -2.45 -15.75 5.88
CA LEU A 117 -3.89 -15.72 6.09
C LEU A 117 -4.27 -16.15 7.52
N PHE A 118 -3.63 -17.19 8.05
CA PHE A 118 -3.79 -17.61 9.43
C PHE A 118 -3.39 -16.49 10.40
N ASN A 119 -2.22 -15.88 10.19
CA ASN A 119 -1.68 -14.84 11.05
C ASN A 119 -2.58 -13.59 11.10
N ILE A 120 -3.07 -13.12 9.94
CA ILE A 120 -3.96 -11.96 9.91
C ILE A 120 -5.32 -12.28 10.55
N ASN A 121 -5.91 -13.44 10.25
CA ASN A 121 -7.18 -13.86 10.81
C ASN A 121 -7.13 -13.97 12.35
N ARG A 122 -6.07 -14.56 12.88
CA ARG A 122 -5.85 -14.64 14.33
C ARG A 122 -5.73 -13.24 14.95
N GLY A 123 -4.87 -12.38 14.37
CA GLY A 123 -4.60 -11.05 14.92
C GLY A 123 -5.83 -10.15 14.97
N ILE A 124 -6.76 -10.25 14.00
CA ILE A 124 -8.00 -9.45 14.01
C ILE A 124 -9.03 -10.05 14.97
N LYS A 125 -9.18 -11.38 15.02
CA LYS A 125 -10.15 -12.05 15.92
C LYS A 125 -9.93 -11.71 17.39
N GLU A 126 -8.68 -11.57 17.82
CA GLU A 126 -8.32 -11.20 19.19
C GLU A 126 -8.86 -9.81 19.58
N GLY A 127 -8.93 -8.86 18.63
CA GLY A 127 -9.40 -7.48 18.88
C GLY A 127 -10.87 -7.21 18.52
N HIS A 128 -11.51 -8.09 17.74
CA HIS A 128 -12.86 -7.86 17.19
C HIS A 128 -13.78 -9.10 17.29
N PRO A 129 -14.13 -9.57 18.49
CA PRO A 129 -14.90 -10.81 18.68
C PRO A 129 -16.33 -10.77 18.11
N GLY A 130 -16.88 -9.58 17.85
CA GLY A 130 -18.23 -9.39 17.31
C GLY A 130 -18.35 -9.48 15.79
N ILE A 131 -17.24 -9.63 15.06
CA ILE A 131 -17.23 -9.67 13.59
C ILE A 131 -17.18 -11.12 13.12
N THR A 132 -18.08 -11.50 12.22
CA THR A 132 -17.99 -12.80 11.55
C THR A 132 -16.80 -12.77 10.60
N MET A 133 -15.80 -13.64 10.80
CA MET A 133 -14.62 -13.71 9.94
C MET A 133 -14.53 -15.06 9.26
N LEU A 134 -14.28 -15.05 7.96
CA LEU A 134 -14.04 -16.24 7.15
C LEU A 134 -12.69 -16.12 6.46
N ALA A 135 -11.76 -17.03 6.78
CA ALA A 135 -10.49 -17.17 6.08
C ALA A 135 -10.61 -18.25 5.02
N VAL A 136 -10.37 -17.91 3.76
CA VAL A 136 -10.47 -18.79 2.60
C VAL A 136 -9.10 -18.93 1.94
N VAL A 137 -8.53 -20.14 2.02
CA VAL A 137 -7.38 -20.48 1.18
C VAL A 137 -7.89 -20.75 -0.24
N GLY A 138 -7.38 -20.02 -1.23
CA GLY A 138 -7.82 -20.17 -2.61
C GLY A 138 -7.04 -19.32 -3.60
N ASP A 139 -7.03 -19.76 -4.85
CA ASP A 139 -6.47 -19.03 -5.98
C ASP A 139 -7.58 -18.22 -6.66
N ILE A 140 -7.33 -16.94 -6.93
CA ILE A 140 -8.27 -16.07 -7.67
C ILE A 140 -8.51 -16.52 -9.11
N ARG A 141 -7.66 -17.41 -9.64
CA ARG A 141 -7.79 -18.03 -10.96
C ARG A 141 -8.77 -19.21 -10.98
N ASP A 142 -9.14 -19.75 -9.82
CA ASP A 142 -10.10 -20.84 -9.71
C ASP A 142 -11.53 -20.29 -9.69
N GLU A 143 -12.17 -20.24 -10.86
CA GLU A 143 -13.52 -19.68 -11.02
C GLU A 143 -14.56 -20.36 -10.12
N GLU A 144 -14.50 -21.68 -9.98
CA GLU A 144 -15.48 -22.43 -9.17
C GLU A 144 -15.29 -22.13 -7.69
N LYS A 145 -14.04 -22.07 -7.22
CA LYS A 145 -13.73 -21.66 -5.84
C LYS A 145 -14.18 -20.23 -5.56
N ILE A 146 -13.95 -19.30 -6.49
CA ILE A 146 -14.38 -17.91 -6.30
C ILE A 146 -15.91 -17.83 -6.32
N LYS A 147 -16.59 -18.50 -7.26
CA LYS A 147 -18.07 -18.56 -7.25
C LYS A 147 -18.62 -19.17 -5.97
N SER A 148 -17.97 -20.17 -5.38
CA SER A 148 -18.44 -20.76 -4.11
C SER A 148 -18.43 -19.75 -2.98
N VAL A 149 -17.39 -18.91 -2.89
CA VAL A 149 -17.29 -17.83 -1.89
C VAL A 149 -18.42 -16.81 -2.03
N PHE A 150 -18.82 -16.46 -3.26
CA PHE A 150 -19.92 -15.52 -3.50
C PHE A 150 -21.31 -16.16 -3.36
N ASN A 151 -21.43 -17.47 -3.54
CA ASN A 151 -22.68 -18.20 -3.32
C ASN A 151 -22.99 -18.40 -1.83
N GLU A 152 -21.97 -18.79 -1.05
CA GLU A 152 -22.13 -19.00 0.38
C GLU A 152 -22.39 -17.70 1.14
N ASP A 153 -21.90 -16.57 0.59
CA ASP A 153 -21.98 -15.27 1.20
C ASP A 153 -22.46 -14.19 0.23
N SER A 154 -23.51 -13.46 0.60
CA SER A 154 -23.93 -12.26 -0.14
C SER A 154 -22.89 -11.14 0.04
N VAL A 155 -21.85 -11.14 -0.80
CA VAL A 155 -20.77 -10.14 -0.79
C VAL A 155 -21.29 -8.77 -1.26
N ASP A 156 -21.14 -7.73 -0.44
CA ASP A 156 -21.51 -6.36 -0.80
C ASP A 156 -20.36 -5.60 -1.47
N ILE A 157 -19.14 -5.84 -1.01
CA ILE A 157 -17.93 -5.06 -1.37
C ILE A 157 -16.76 -6.00 -1.58
N VAL A 158 -16.01 -5.78 -2.66
CA VAL A 158 -14.74 -6.47 -2.92
C VAL A 158 -13.60 -5.46 -2.91
N PHE A 159 -12.57 -5.71 -2.10
CA PHE A 159 -11.26 -5.09 -2.24
C PHE A 159 -10.29 -6.10 -2.85
N HIS A 160 -9.88 -5.85 -4.09
CA HIS A 160 -9.03 -6.75 -4.85
C HIS A 160 -7.55 -6.33 -4.74
N ALA A 161 -6.81 -6.93 -3.80
CA ALA A 161 -5.39 -6.68 -3.57
C ALA A 161 -4.47 -7.86 -3.96
N ALA A 162 -5.00 -8.93 -4.56
CA ALA A 162 -4.23 -10.08 -5.01
C ALA A 162 -3.54 -9.78 -6.35
N ALA A 163 -2.21 -9.73 -6.34
CA ALA A 163 -1.39 -9.55 -7.54
C ALA A 163 0.07 -9.94 -7.27
N TYR A 164 0.80 -10.34 -8.32
CA TYR A 164 2.25 -10.37 -8.31
C TYR A 164 2.81 -8.98 -8.62
N LYS A 165 3.76 -8.52 -7.79
CA LYS A 165 4.27 -7.14 -7.84
C LYS A 165 5.76 -7.00 -8.15
N HIS A 166 6.53 -8.09 -8.09
CA HIS A 166 7.99 -8.02 -8.24
C HIS A 166 8.38 -7.92 -9.71
N VAL A 167 8.83 -6.74 -10.15
CA VAL A 167 9.17 -6.45 -11.56
C VAL A 167 10.10 -7.50 -12.14
N SER A 168 11.28 -7.70 -11.54
CA SER A 168 12.28 -8.65 -12.04
C SER A 168 11.77 -10.09 -12.15
N LEU A 169 10.98 -10.55 -11.17
CA LEU A 169 10.38 -11.89 -11.21
C LEU A 169 9.34 -12.00 -12.34
N MET A 170 8.58 -10.94 -12.60
CA MET A 170 7.54 -10.94 -13.64
C MET A 170 8.10 -10.73 -15.04
N GLU A 171 9.24 -10.05 -15.19
CA GLU A 171 10.01 -10.07 -16.44
C GLU A 171 10.48 -11.49 -16.79
N ALA A 172 10.93 -12.25 -15.79
CA ALA A 172 11.35 -13.64 -15.98
C ALA A 172 10.18 -14.62 -16.14
N ASN A 173 8.99 -14.29 -15.62
CA ASN A 173 7.81 -15.15 -15.60
C ASN A 173 6.56 -14.43 -16.16
N PRO A 174 6.59 -13.98 -17.43
CA PRO A 174 5.55 -13.11 -17.97
C PRO A 174 4.19 -13.82 -18.06
N ARG A 175 4.19 -15.13 -18.34
CA ARG A 175 2.97 -15.93 -18.35
C ARG A 175 2.27 -15.93 -16.99
N GLU A 176 3.01 -16.07 -15.90
CA GLU A 176 2.44 -16.07 -14.55
C GLU A 176 1.94 -14.67 -14.16
N ALA A 177 2.63 -13.61 -14.61
CA ALA A 177 2.13 -12.24 -14.46
C ALA A 177 0.78 -12.05 -15.16
N VAL A 178 0.63 -12.53 -16.40
CA VAL A 178 -0.62 -12.46 -17.16
C VAL A 178 -1.74 -13.27 -16.49
N LEU A 179 -1.47 -14.54 -16.14
CA LEU A 179 -2.47 -15.41 -15.54
C LEU A 179 -2.95 -14.90 -14.18
N ASN A 180 -2.03 -14.41 -13.34
CA ASN A 180 -2.39 -13.94 -12.02
C ASN A 180 -3.00 -12.53 -12.05
N ASN A 181 -2.34 -11.57 -12.69
CA ASN A 181 -2.74 -10.17 -12.60
C ASN A 181 -3.85 -9.79 -13.59
N ILE A 182 -3.97 -10.46 -14.74
CA ILE A 182 -5.05 -10.17 -15.72
C ILE A 182 -6.18 -11.17 -15.54
N TYR A 183 -5.90 -12.46 -15.74
CA TYR A 183 -6.96 -13.49 -15.71
C TYR A 183 -7.56 -13.62 -14.32
N GLY A 184 -6.74 -13.67 -13.25
CA GLY A 184 -7.23 -13.65 -11.87
C GLY A 184 -8.11 -12.44 -11.55
N THR A 185 -7.70 -11.22 -11.94
CA THR A 185 -8.56 -10.02 -11.77
C THR A 185 -9.85 -10.13 -12.56
N MET A 186 -9.80 -10.61 -13.80
CA MET A 186 -10.98 -10.81 -14.64
C MET A 186 -11.99 -11.77 -14.00
N VAL A 187 -11.52 -12.89 -13.43
CA VAL A 187 -12.37 -13.88 -12.76
C VAL A 187 -13.14 -13.25 -11.61
N VAL A 188 -12.44 -12.62 -10.66
CA VAL A 188 -13.08 -12.03 -9.48
C VAL A 188 -14.01 -10.88 -9.89
N ALA A 189 -13.61 -10.04 -10.84
CA ALA A 189 -14.44 -8.92 -11.30
C ALA A 189 -15.71 -9.40 -12.02
N LYS A 190 -15.62 -10.39 -12.90
CA LYS A 190 -16.80 -10.98 -13.58
C LYS A 190 -17.76 -11.61 -12.58
N ILE A 191 -17.26 -12.38 -11.62
CA ILE A 191 -18.10 -13.00 -10.58
C ILE A 191 -18.74 -11.91 -9.71
N ALA A 192 -18.02 -10.83 -9.38
CA ALA A 192 -18.61 -9.69 -8.68
C ALA A 192 -19.78 -9.05 -9.44
N SER A 193 -19.67 -8.92 -10.78
CA SER A 193 -20.77 -8.52 -11.65
C SER A 193 -21.95 -9.50 -11.58
N GLU A 194 -21.69 -10.80 -11.75
CA GLU A 194 -22.72 -11.86 -11.76
C GLU A 194 -23.55 -11.86 -10.47
N PHE A 195 -22.89 -11.63 -9.33
CA PHE A 195 -23.50 -11.59 -8.00
C PHE A 195 -23.94 -10.19 -7.56
N LYS A 196 -23.89 -9.19 -8.44
CA LYS A 196 -24.40 -7.83 -8.21
C LYS A 196 -23.78 -7.14 -6.99
N VAL A 197 -22.49 -7.40 -6.75
CA VAL A 197 -21.69 -6.72 -5.72
C VAL A 197 -21.82 -5.22 -5.93
N LYS A 198 -21.99 -4.44 -4.85
CA LYS A 198 -22.22 -3.00 -4.98
C LYS A 198 -20.97 -2.25 -5.38
N ARG A 199 -19.80 -2.65 -4.89
CA ARG A 199 -18.53 -2.00 -5.18
C ARG A 199 -17.39 -3.00 -5.34
N PHE A 200 -16.60 -2.81 -6.39
CA PHE A 200 -15.37 -3.54 -6.63
C PHE A 200 -14.21 -2.54 -6.70
N ILE A 201 -13.34 -2.58 -5.69
CA ILE A 201 -12.18 -1.70 -5.56
C ILE A 201 -10.93 -2.49 -5.93
N ASN A 202 -10.37 -2.20 -7.09
CA ASN A 202 -9.14 -2.78 -7.62
C ASN A 202 -7.93 -1.97 -7.14
N ILE A 203 -6.99 -2.63 -6.46
CA ILE A 203 -5.71 -2.02 -6.10
C ILE A 203 -4.81 -2.03 -7.34
N SER A 204 -4.39 -0.84 -7.75
CA SER A 204 -3.45 -0.63 -8.85
C SER A 204 -2.18 0.09 -8.39
N THR A 205 -1.34 0.50 -9.33
CA THR A 205 0.00 1.01 -9.07
C THR A 205 0.38 2.08 -10.10
N ASP A 206 1.22 3.03 -9.69
CA ASP A 206 1.94 3.94 -10.58
C ASP A 206 2.62 3.24 -11.77
N LYS A 207 3.09 2.00 -11.60
CA LYS A 207 3.73 1.21 -12.68
C LYS A 207 2.79 0.81 -13.82
N ALA A 208 1.48 0.96 -13.63
CA ALA A 208 0.49 0.80 -14.70
C ALA A 208 0.44 2.02 -15.65
N VAL A 209 1.11 3.12 -15.29
CA VAL A 209 1.21 4.35 -16.07
C VAL A 209 2.41 4.26 -17.00
N ASN A 210 2.19 4.37 -18.31
CA ASN A 210 3.23 4.23 -19.35
C ASN A 210 4.15 3.03 -19.07
N PRO A 211 3.60 1.80 -18.95
CA PRO A 211 4.33 0.68 -18.36
C PRO A 211 5.54 0.29 -19.21
N THR A 212 6.71 0.18 -18.56
CA THR A 212 7.97 -0.31 -19.16
C THR A 212 8.29 -1.75 -18.75
N SER A 213 7.46 -2.36 -17.92
CA SER A 213 7.62 -3.74 -17.42
C SER A 213 6.38 -4.59 -17.65
N VAL A 214 6.57 -5.90 -17.70
CA VAL A 214 5.49 -6.89 -17.75
C VAL A 214 4.55 -6.74 -16.54
N MET A 215 5.10 -6.53 -15.34
CA MET A 215 4.29 -6.32 -14.14
C MET A 215 3.39 -5.09 -14.28
N GLY A 216 3.96 -3.95 -14.68
CA GLY A 216 3.20 -2.73 -14.93
C GLY A 216 2.16 -2.89 -16.03
N ALA A 217 2.53 -3.50 -17.16
CA ALA A 217 1.64 -3.73 -18.29
C ALA A 217 0.46 -4.62 -17.92
N THR A 218 0.68 -5.71 -17.16
CA THR A 218 -0.40 -6.58 -16.71
C THR A 218 -1.36 -5.87 -15.76
N LYS A 219 -0.87 -4.99 -14.88
CA LYS A 219 -1.75 -4.16 -14.04
C LYS A 219 -2.54 -3.13 -14.85
N ARG A 220 -1.95 -2.54 -15.90
CA ARG A 220 -2.68 -1.64 -16.81
C ARG A 220 -3.80 -2.38 -17.56
N VAL A 221 -3.52 -3.59 -18.06
CA VAL A 221 -4.56 -4.43 -18.69
C VAL A 221 -5.63 -4.81 -17.69
N ALA A 222 -5.27 -5.13 -16.44
CA ALA A 222 -6.24 -5.41 -15.38
C ALA A 222 -7.16 -4.21 -15.09
N GLU A 223 -6.66 -2.98 -15.08
CA GLU A 223 -7.48 -1.77 -14.99
C GLU A 223 -8.47 -1.65 -16.16
N ASN A 224 -8.02 -1.94 -17.38
CA ASN A 224 -8.88 -1.91 -18.57
C ASN A 224 -9.97 -2.98 -18.51
N VAL A 225 -9.63 -4.19 -18.04
CA VAL A 225 -10.61 -5.27 -17.81
C VAL A 225 -11.67 -4.82 -16.81
N VAL A 226 -11.25 -4.29 -15.66
CA VAL A 226 -12.16 -3.79 -14.61
C VAL A 226 -13.03 -2.65 -15.13
N SER A 227 -12.45 -1.70 -15.86
CA SER A 227 -13.16 -0.54 -16.40
C SER A 227 -14.07 -0.86 -17.59
N GLY A 228 -13.79 -1.95 -18.31
CA GLY A 228 -14.59 -2.44 -19.44
C GLY A 228 -15.79 -3.28 -19.00
N LEU A 229 -15.80 -3.77 -17.75
CA LEU A 229 -16.95 -4.42 -17.14
C LEU A 229 -17.99 -3.37 -16.73
N THR A 230 -18.58 -2.69 -17.71
CA THR A 230 -19.63 -1.71 -17.44
C THR A 230 -20.96 -2.44 -17.23
N ASN A 231 -21.37 -2.61 -15.99
CA ASN A 231 -22.75 -2.93 -15.64
C ASN A 231 -23.28 -1.84 -14.70
N HIS A 232 -24.60 -1.63 -14.65
CA HIS A 232 -25.19 -0.58 -13.81
C HIS A 232 -25.32 -0.98 -12.32
N GLU A 233 -24.98 -2.21 -11.94
CA GLU A 233 -25.22 -2.74 -10.59
C GLU A 233 -23.96 -2.77 -9.71
N THR A 234 -22.78 -2.89 -10.31
CA THR A 234 -21.46 -2.96 -9.66
C THR A 234 -20.63 -1.75 -10.03
N LEU A 235 -20.25 -0.96 -9.02
CA LEU A 235 -19.36 0.18 -9.22
C LEU A 235 -17.90 -0.30 -9.20
N TYR A 236 -17.28 -0.30 -10.37
CA TYR A 236 -15.86 -0.64 -10.52
C TYR A 236 -14.99 0.58 -10.33
N ILE A 237 -14.00 0.47 -9.45
CA ILE A 237 -13.10 1.55 -9.06
C ILE A 237 -11.68 0.99 -9.06
N SER A 238 -10.74 1.63 -9.75
CA SER A 238 -9.30 1.33 -9.63
C SER A 238 -8.60 2.46 -8.90
N VAL A 239 -7.68 2.14 -7.99
CA VAL A 239 -6.92 3.14 -7.22
C VAL A 239 -5.43 2.93 -7.43
N ARG A 240 -4.76 3.92 -8.03
CA ARG A 240 -3.32 3.96 -8.28
C ARG A 240 -2.60 4.71 -7.17
N PHE A 241 -1.51 4.14 -6.70
CA PHE A 241 -0.56 4.80 -5.81
C PHE A 241 0.83 4.22 -6.02
N GLY A 242 1.83 4.90 -5.47
CA GLY A 242 3.23 4.54 -5.60
C GLY A 242 3.68 3.47 -4.60
N ASN A 243 4.95 3.53 -4.22
CA ASN A 243 5.51 2.58 -3.27
C ASN A 243 4.91 2.82 -1.87
N VAL A 244 4.83 1.74 -1.10
CA VAL A 244 4.47 1.78 0.31
C VAL A 244 5.66 1.37 1.18
N LEU A 245 5.94 2.16 2.22
CA LEU A 245 7.05 1.96 3.15
C LEU A 245 6.91 0.62 3.87
N GLY A 246 8.03 -0.08 4.07
CA GLY A 246 8.08 -1.34 4.81
C GLY A 246 7.33 -2.53 4.18
N SER A 247 6.80 -2.40 2.95
CA SER A 247 6.07 -3.51 2.35
C SER A 247 6.96 -4.73 2.07
N ARG A 248 6.38 -5.92 2.12
CA ARG A 248 7.13 -7.19 1.95
C ARG A 248 7.94 -7.22 0.65
N GLY A 249 9.19 -7.63 0.76
CA GLY A 249 10.12 -7.72 -0.37
C GLY A 249 10.43 -6.38 -1.04
N SER A 250 10.16 -5.25 -0.39
CA SER A 250 10.56 -3.93 -0.89
C SER A 250 11.99 -3.57 -0.49
N VAL A 251 12.45 -2.44 -0.99
CA VAL A 251 13.84 -1.96 -0.84
C VAL A 251 14.26 -1.78 0.63
N ILE A 252 13.37 -1.29 1.50
CA ILE A 252 13.70 -1.01 2.91
C ILE A 252 14.05 -2.30 3.68
N PRO A 253 13.22 -3.36 3.68
CA PRO A 253 13.60 -4.64 4.29
C PRO A 253 14.89 -5.24 3.72
N ILE A 254 15.15 -5.07 2.41
CA ILE A 254 16.37 -5.55 1.77
C ILE A 254 17.59 -4.79 2.30
N PHE A 255 17.52 -3.47 2.40
CA PHE A 255 18.60 -2.64 2.96
C PHE A 255 18.84 -2.97 4.43
N GLN A 256 17.79 -3.12 5.23
CA GLN A 256 17.93 -3.53 6.64
C GLN A 256 18.62 -4.91 6.77
N GLU A 257 18.30 -5.85 5.89
CA GLU A 257 18.97 -7.16 5.84
C GLU A 257 20.44 -7.05 5.44
N GLN A 258 20.76 -6.23 4.43
CA GLN A 258 22.14 -5.98 3.99
C GLN A 258 22.96 -5.32 5.09
N ILE A 259 22.38 -4.34 5.80
CA ILE A 259 23.02 -3.68 6.94
C ILE A 259 23.28 -4.69 8.06
N ARG A 260 22.31 -5.54 8.41
CA ARG A 260 22.50 -6.61 9.41
C ARG A 260 23.61 -7.59 9.05
N LYS A 261 23.89 -7.78 7.76
CA LYS A 261 24.97 -8.63 7.24
C LYS A 261 26.32 -7.91 7.13
N GLY A 262 26.40 -6.62 7.45
CA GLY A 262 27.63 -5.82 7.36
C GLY A 262 27.87 -5.16 5.98
N GLY A 263 26.87 -5.16 5.10
CA GLY A 263 26.96 -4.56 3.76
C GLY A 263 27.71 -5.42 2.72
N PRO A 264 28.01 -4.87 1.53
CA PRO A 264 27.61 -3.55 1.05
C PRO A 264 26.08 -3.42 0.90
N LEU A 265 25.58 -2.19 0.94
CA LEU A 265 24.20 -1.90 0.54
C LEU A 265 24.16 -1.68 -0.97
N THR A 266 23.24 -2.34 -1.68
CA THR A 266 23.17 -2.26 -3.15
C THR A 266 22.01 -1.39 -3.61
N ILE A 267 22.29 -0.34 -4.38
CA ILE A 267 21.28 0.48 -5.06
C ILE A 267 21.32 0.22 -6.57
N THR A 268 20.19 0.29 -7.25
CA THR A 268 20.13 0.04 -8.69
C THR A 268 20.66 1.22 -9.51
N ASP A 269 20.38 2.46 -9.08
CA ASP A 269 20.81 3.68 -9.75
C ASP A 269 20.87 4.84 -8.73
N GLN A 270 21.86 5.73 -8.88
CA GLN A 270 22.09 6.85 -7.96
C GLN A 270 21.01 7.92 -8.10
N GLU A 271 20.45 8.10 -9.29
CA GLU A 271 19.41 9.09 -9.56
C GLU A 271 17.99 8.55 -9.33
N MET A 272 17.85 7.28 -8.91
CA MET A 272 16.55 6.66 -8.75
C MET A 272 15.72 7.33 -7.66
N ARG A 273 14.50 7.75 -8.00
CA ARG A 273 13.52 8.30 -7.05
C ARG A 273 12.21 7.53 -7.11
N ARG A 274 11.55 7.42 -5.96
CA ARG A 274 10.24 6.80 -5.83
C ARG A 274 9.35 7.65 -4.94
N TYR A 275 8.06 7.58 -5.20
CA TYR A 275 7.08 8.11 -4.26
C TYR A 275 6.78 7.07 -3.21
N PHE A 276 6.67 7.51 -1.95
CA PHE A 276 6.37 6.66 -0.83
C PHE A 276 5.16 7.17 -0.07
N MET A 277 4.45 6.27 0.57
CA MET A 277 3.49 6.56 1.64
C MET A 277 3.50 5.39 2.63
N THR A 278 2.92 5.56 3.81
CA THR A 278 2.80 4.43 4.73
C THR A 278 1.68 3.48 4.27
N ILE A 279 1.75 2.22 4.68
CA ILE A 279 0.70 1.23 4.36
C ILE A 279 -0.66 1.67 4.95
N PRO A 280 -0.76 2.13 6.22
CA PRO A 280 -2.03 2.58 6.78
C PRO A 280 -2.66 3.73 5.99
N GLU A 281 -1.88 4.75 5.62
CA GLU A 281 -2.35 5.89 4.81
C GLU A 281 -2.87 5.44 3.44
N ALA A 282 -2.14 4.55 2.76
CA ALA A 282 -2.55 4.02 1.46
C ALA A 282 -3.92 3.34 1.54
N VAL A 283 -4.10 2.48 2.54
CA VAL A 283 -5.35 1.75 2.76
C VAL A 283 -6.50 2.68 3.11
N GLN A 284 -6.24 3.69 3.95
CA GLN A 284 -7.22 4.70 4.31
C GLN A 284 -7.74 5.45 3.08
N LEU A 285 -6.83 5.94 2.25
CA LEU A 285 -7.17 6.63 1.00
C LEU A 285 -7.86 5.71 -0.01
N VAL A 286 -7.50 4.43 -0.08
CA VAL A 286 -8.19 3.42 -0.90
C VAL A 286 -9.64 3.22 -0.45
N MET A 287 -9.89 3.10 0.87
CA MET A 287 -11.26 2.99 1.38
C MET A 287 -12.06 4.26 1.12
N GLN A 288 -11.45 5.42 1.31
CA GLN A 288 -12.07 6.72 1.00
C GLN A 288 -12.43 6.83 -0.50
N ALA A 289 -11.52 6.44 -1.40
CA ALA A 289 -11.79 6.37 -2.84
C ALA A 289 -12.93 5.40 -3.17
N GLY A 290 -12.96 4.23 -2.52
CA GLY A 290 -14.06 3.27 -2.62
C GLY A 290 -15.41 3.83 -2.18
N ALA A 291 -15.43 4.67 -1.15
CA ALA A 291 -16.63 5.33 -0.64
C ALA A 291 -17.16 6.41 -1.59
N MET A 292 -16.26 7.08 -2.32
CA MET A 292 -16.54 8.22 -3.18
C MET A 292 -16.84 7.86 -4.63
N GLY A 293 -16.34 6.72 -5.11
CA GLY A 293 -16.49 6.31 -6.51
C GLY A 293 -17.94 6.08 -6.92
N ASN A 294 -18.23 6.45 -8.17
CA ASN A 294 -19.52 6.31 -8.84
C ASN A 294 -19.46 5.29 -9.99
N GLY A 295 -18.35 4.56 -10.12
CA GLY A 295 -18.16 3.48 -11.10
C GLY A 295 -17.38 3.95 -12.32
N ASN A 296 -16.61 3.01 -12.90
CA ASN A 296 -15.63 3.27 -13.97
C ASN A 296 -14.57 4.33 -13.61
N ASP A 297 -14.32 4.53 -12.32
CA ASP A 297 -13.37 5.50 -11.80
C ASP A 297 -11.95 4.91 -11.78
N VAL A 298 -10.97 5.73 -12.18
CA VAL A 298 -9.57 5.49 -11.90
C VAL A 298 -9.07 6.63 -11.02
N PHE A 299 -8.87 6.35 -9.74
CA PHE A 299 -8.33 7.33 -8.79
C PHE A 299 -6.81 7.24 -8.71
N VAL A 300 -6.18 8.38 -8.50
CA VAL A 300 -4.73 8.51 -8.27
C VAL A 300 -4.55 9.23 -6.95
N LEU A 301 -3.79 8.61 -6.04
CA LEU A 301 -3.51 9.20 -4.74
C LEU A 301 -2.42 10.28 -4.85
N ASP A 302 -2.55 11.32 -4.03
CA ASP A 302 -1.45 12.27 -3.84
C ASP A 302 -0.28 11.56 -3.15
N MET A 303 0.74 11.29 -3.95
CA MET A 303 2.01 10.72 -3.50
C MET A 303 3.11 11.76 -3.29
N GLY A 304 2.79 13.07 -3.42
CA GLY A 304 3.58 14.25 -3.05
C GLY A 304 5.03 14.16 -3.50
N GLU A 305 6.00 14.50 -2.65
CA GLU A 305 7.39 14.55 -3.13
C GLU A 305 8.03 13.16 -3.27
N SER A 306 8.75 12.97 -4.38
CA SER A 306 9.55 11.76 -4.61
C SER A 306 10.87 11.80 -3.84
N ILE A 307 11.26 10.66 -3.29
CA ILE A 307 12.42 10.49 -2.43
C ILE A 307 13.49 9.69 -3.18
N SER A 308 14.76 10.10 -3.02
CA SER A 308 15.90 9.37 -3.57
C SER A 308 16.10 8.04 -2.85
N ILE A 309 16.29 6.96 -3.61
CA ILE A 309 16.64 5.64 -3.06
C ILE A 309 18.02 5.67 -2.40
N TYR A 310 18.96 6.47 -2.93
CA TYR A 310 20.26 6.67 -2.31
C TYR A 310 20.12 7.33 -0.94
N GLN A 311 19.28 8.38 -0.83
CA GLN A 311 19.02 9.04 0.44
C GLN A 311 18.38 8.08 1.46
N ILE A 312 17.46 7.20 1.02
CA ILE A 312 16.89 6.14 1.87
C ILE A 312 17.99 5.21 2.40
N ALA A 313 18.93 4.79 1.55
CA ALA A 313 20.03 3.94 1.94
C ALA A 313 20.90 4.60 3.01
N GLU A 314 21.31 5.85 2.81
CA GLU A 314 22.12 6.59 3.78
C GLU A 314 21.40 6.74 5.12
N GLU A 315 20.11 7.10 5.11
CA GLU A 315 19.35 7.27 6.35
C GLU A 315 19.16 5.97 7.11
N LEU A 316 18.97 4.83 6.44
CA LEU A 316 18.89 3.52 7.09
C LEU A 316 20.22 3.10 7.73
N ILE A 317 21.35 3.37 7.08
CA ILE A 317 22.68 3.13 7.66
C ILE A 317 22.85 3.98 8.92
N ARG A 318 22.53 5.28 8.86
CA ARG A 318 22.62 6.21 10.00
C ARG A 318 21.71 5.81 11.16
N LEU A 319 20.47 5.41 10.87
CA LEU A 319 19.53 4.90 11.89
C LEU A 319 20.02 3.61 12.56
N SER A 320 20.89 2.86 11.89
CA SER A 320 21.52 1.66 12.45
C SER A 320 22.77 1.97 13.29
N GLY A 321 23.07 3.25 13.53
CA GLY A 321 24.25 3.69 14.29
C GLY A 321 25.56 3.63 13.51
N LEU A 322 25.50 3.53 12.17
CA LEU A 322 26.64 3.36 11.28
C LEU A 322 26.80 4.58 10.35
N GLU A 323 27.98 4.77 9.80
CA GLU A 323 28.30 5.87 8.88
C GLU A 323 28.36 5.36 7.41
N PRO A 324 27.55 5.93 6.50
CA PRO A 324 27.60 5.59 5.07
C PRO A 324 29.01 5.77 4.48
N ASP A 325 29.41 4.85 3.61
CA ASP A 325 30.72 4.81 2.93
C ASP A 325 31.97 4.70 3.82
N ARG A 326 31.81 4.77 5.15
CA ARG A 326 32.85 4.45 6.13
C ARG A 326 32.65 3.06 6.74
N ASP A 327 31.48 2.82 7.31
CA ASP A 327 31.13 1.55 7.96
C ASP A 327 30.41 0.60 6.98
N ILE A 328 29.54 1.15 6.14
CA ILE A 328 28.82 0.39 5.10
C ILE A 328 28.93 1.12 3.76
N PRO A 329 29.64 0.55 2.77
CA PRO A 329 29.69 1.11 1.42
C PRO A 329 28.37 0.94 0.67
N ILE A 330 27.99 1.95 -0.10
CA ILE A 330 26.84 1.91 -1.02
C ILE A 330 27.34 1.62 -2.44
N VAL A 331 26.90 0.52 -3.03
CA VAL A 331 27.35 0.05 -4.35
C VAL A 331 26.22 0.11 -5.37
N ILE A 332 26.53 0.64 -6.56
CA ILE A 332 25.59 0.69 -7.69
C ILE A 332 25.61 -0.66 -8.42
N SER A 333 24.49 -1.38 -8.42
CA SER A 333 24.33 -2.68 -9.08
C SER A 333 23.85 -2.58 -10.52
N GLY A 334 23.39 -1.41 -10.96
CA GLY A 334 22.72 -1.22 -12.23
C GLY A 334 21.23 -1.54 -12.20
N ARG A 335 20.49 -0.96 -13.14
CA ARG A 335 19.04 -1.13 -13.28
C ARG A 335 18.70 -2.51 -13.85
N MET A 336 17.64 -3.10 -13.33
CA MET A 336 17.08 -4.34 -13.87
C MET A 336 16.18 -4.07 -15.08
N PRO A 337 15.95 -5.05 -15.96
CA PRO A 337 14.97 -4.94 -17.04
C PRO A 337 13.61 -4.48 -16.53
N GLY A 338 13.00 -3.54 -17.25
CA GLY A 338 11.69 -2.97 -16.95
C GLY A 338 11.65 -1.89 -15.86
N GLU A 339 12.74 -1.65 -15.13
CA GLU A 339 12.79 -0.61 -14.09
C GLU A 339 12.86 0.81 -14.67
N LYS A 340 12.00 1.69 -14.17
CA LYS A 340 12.08 3.14 -14.44
C LYS A 340 13.04 3.84 -13.50
N LEU A 341 13.66 4.93 -13.95
CA LEU A 341 14.43 5.81 -13.08
C LEU A 341 13.49 6.64 -12.18
N PHE A 342 12.41 7.15 -12.79
CA PHE A 342 11.34 7.90 -12.15
C PHE A 342 9.99 7.28 -12.51
N GLU A 343 9.13 7.07 -11.52
CA GLU A 343 7.75 6.64 -11.76
C GLU A 343 6.88 7.84 -12.10
N GLU A 344 5.83 7.60 -12.87
CA GLU A 344 4.82 8.59 -13.25
C GLU A 344 3.52 8.25 -12.53
N LEU A 345 2.79 9.26 -12.06
CA LEU A 345 1.47 9.05 -11.44
C LEU A 345 0.33 9.07 -12.48
N LEU A 346 0.57 9.65 -13.66
CA LEU A 346 -0.39 9.85 -14.76
C LEU A 346 0.32 9.81 -16.11
N THR A 347 -0.38 9.40 -17.17
CA THR A 347 0.15 9.55 -18.54
C THR A 347 -0.05 10.97 -19.05
N ALA A 348 0.64 11.37 -20.12
CA ALA A 348 0.46 12.69 -20.74
C ALA A 348 -0.97 12.91 -21.29
N GLU A 349 -1.65 11.82 -21.66
CA GLU A 349 -3.03 11.82 -22.14
C GLU A 349 -4.04 11.85 -20.99
N GLU A 350 -3.67 11.27 -19.83
CA GLU A 350 -4.48 11.25 -18.62
C GLU A 350 -4.30 12.57 -17.86
N GLY A 351 -5.18 13.53 -18.12
CA GLY A 351 -5.34 14.67 -17.20
C GLY A 351 -5.91 14.21 -15.85
N THR A 352 -5.80 15.05 -14.81
CA THR A 352 -6.53 14.85 -13.55
C THR A 352 -7.62 15.89 -13.34
N SER A 353 -8.63 15.50 -12.58
CA SER A 353 -9.56 16.41 -11.94
C SER A 353 -9.56 16.19 -10.43
N ALA A 354 -9.63 17.30 -9.68
CA ALA A 354 -9.83 17.25 -8.24
C ALA A 354 -11.12 16.48 -7.91
N THR A 355 -11.08 15.73 -6.81
CA THR A 355 -12.27 15.10 -6.24
C THR A 355 -12.75 15.91 -5.03
N ARG A 356 -13.72 15.37 -4.28
CA ARG A 356 -14.13 15.95 -2.99
C ARG A 356 -13.07 15.80 -1.89
N HIS A 357 -12.01 15.05 -2.15
CA HIS A 357 -10.93 14.79 -1.20
C HIS A 357 -9.61 15.30 -1.78
N GLU A 358 -8.90 16.13 -1.02
CA GLU A 358 -7.72 16.88 -1.51
C GLU A 358 -6.56 15.96 -1.94
N LYS A 359 -6.46 14.78 -1.31
CA LYS A 359 -5.42 13.77 -1.59
C LYS A 359 -5.83 12.68 -2.59
N ILE A 360 -6.99 12.82 -3.24
CA ILE A 360 -7.48 11.86 -4.24
C ILE A 360 -7.85 12.61 -5.51
N PHE A 361 -7.23 12.24 -6.62
CA PHE A 361 -7.53 12.79 -7.95
C PHE A 361 -8.22 11.74 -8.80
N SER A 362 -9.12 12.16 -9.68
CA SER A 362 -9.69 11.29 -10.71
C SER A 362 -8.88 11.44 -12.00
N ALA A 363 -8.37 10.34 -12.54
CA ALA A 363 -7.74 10.30 -13.85
C ALA A 363 -8.82 10.38 -14.93
N LYS A 364 -8.71 11.38 -15.82
CA LYS A 364 -9.57 11.50 -16.98
C LYS A 364 -9.18 10.40 -17.97
N LYS A 365 -10.15 9.64 -18.46
CA LYS A 365 -9.93 8.75 -19.60
C LYS A 365 -9.57 9.62 -20.80
N SER A 366 -8.51 9.25 -21.53
CA SER A 366 -8.35 9.72 -22.91
C SER A 366 -9.64 9.37 -23.63
N GLN A 367 -10.27 10.34 -24.30
CA GLN A 367 -11.33 10.03 -25.26
C GLN A 367 -10.73 9.00 -26.23
N GLU A 368 -11.32 7.81 -26.29
CA GLU A 368 -10.97 6.84 -27.32
C GLU A 368 -11.06 7.57 -28.66
N ILE A 369 -9.97 7.54 -29.43
CA ILE A 369 -10.06 7.80 -30.86
C ILE A 369 -10.84 6.60 -31.40
N ASP A 370 -12.06 6.89 -31.88
CA ASP A 370 -13.03 5.98 -32.52
C ASP A 370 -12.38 4.94 -33.47
#